data_AF-A0AAW0S9H3-F1
#
_entry.id   AF-A0AAW0S9H3-F1
#
_cell.length_a   1.000
_cell.length_b   1.000
_cell.length_c   1.000
_cell.angle_alpha   90.00
_cell.angle_beta   90.00
_cell.angle_gamma   90.00
#
_symmetry.space_group_name_H-M   'P 1'
#
loop_
_entity.id
_entity.type
_entity.pdbx_description
1 polymer ?
#
loop_
_entity_poly.entity_id
_entity_poly.type
_entity_poly.pdbx_seq_one_letter_code
_entity_poly.pdbx_strand_id
1 'polypeptide(L)'
;MKDSQDCSTANHVVFYHLSAKDVVQHSLCPPGEESRCFMQRAEALGKKPEPHSTKELYLSNIPGKQLELVKGAYKDLANPALLQKCFSGRIQNPNESLHSKVWRKVSKDKYTGLHRTRFVSQMTVWEHNLDTLSPICCSALDLWCLASSLRHKREKIRRERGTKHQDKKKTKAGEDTQQKPRIEGRG
;
A
#
# COMPACT_ATOMS: atom_id res chain seq x y z
N MET A 1 -24.17 8.75 11.05
CA MET A 1 -24.18 7.40 11.66
C MET A 1 -24.58 6.33 10.65
N LYS A 2 -25.53 6.60 9.74
CA LYS A 2 -25.94 5.66 8.67
C LYS A 2 -24.77 5.25 7.75
N ASP A 3 -23.97 6.21 7.31
CA ASP A 3 -22.82 5.95 6.41
C ASP A 3 -21.75 5.02 7.01
N SER A 4 -21.52 5.09 8.33
CA SER A 4 -20.55 4.20 9.00
C SER A 4 -21.06 2.77 9.12
N GLN A 5 -22.36 2.60 9.33
CA GLN A 5 -22.99 1.28 9.38
C GLN A 5 -23.01 0.63 7.99
N ASP A 6 -23.25 1.45 6.96
CA ASP A 6 -23.25 1.02 5.56
C ASP A 6 -21.83 0.61 5.12
N CYS A 7 -20.79 1.37 5.50
CA CYS A 7 -19.39 1.00 5.25
C CYS A 7 -18.97 -0.28 5.98
N SER A 8 -19.42 -0.48 7.23
CA SER A 8 -19.16 -1.70 7.99
C SER A 8 -19.75 -2.92 7.29
N THR A 9 -21.01 -2.82 6.88
CA THR A 9 -21.71 -3.88 6.14
C THR A 9 -21.02 -4.16 4.81
N ALA A 10 -20.61 -3.12 4.09
CA ALA A 10 -19.89 -3.26 2.84
C ALA A 10 -18.55 -4.00 3.00
N ASN A 11 -17.77 -3.72 4.06
CA ASN A 11 -16.51 -4.42 4.32
C ASN A 11 -16.73 -5.92 4.55
N HIS A 12 -17.76 -6.30 5.29
CA HIS A 12 -18.09 -7.70 5.51
C HIS A 12 -18.51 -8.40 4.21
N VAL A 13 -19.35 -7.75 3.42
CA VAL A 13 -19.79 -8.24 2.10
C VAL A 13 -18.60 -8.49 1.18
N VAL A 14 -17.63 -7.56 1.13
CA VAL A 14 -16.42 -7.71 0.32
C VAL A 14 -15.62 -8.95 0.73
N PHE A 15 -15.43 -9.20 2.03
CA PHE A 15 -14.75 -10.41 2.49
C PHE A 15 -15.44 -11.68 1.97
N TYR A 16 -16.76 -11.80 2.13
CA TYR A 16 -17.49 -12.98 1.68
C TYR A 16 -17.42 -13.18 0.15
N HIS A 17 -17.47 -12.09 -0.61
CA HIS A 17 -17.29 -12.14 -2.07
C HIS A 17 -15.88 -12.54 -2.50
N LEU A 18 -14.85 -12.30 -1.68
CA LEU A 18 -13.47 -12.66 -2.01
C LEU A 18 -13.08 -14.07 -1.53
N SER A 19 -13.79 -14.62 -0.55
CA SER A 19 -13.41 -15.84 0.17
C SER A 19 -14.23 -17.08 -0.18
N ALA A 20 -15.56 -16.97 -0.33
CA ALA A 20 -16.44 -18.13 -0.37
C ALA A 20 -16.94 -18.41 -1.79
N LYS A 21 -16.77 -19.65 -2.28
CA LYS A 21 -17.33 -20.10 -3.55
C LYS A 21 -18.83 -20.44 -3.45
N ASP A 22 -19.25 -21.07 -2.35
CA ASP A 22 -20.59 -21.68 -2.29
C ASP A 22 -21.57 -20.99 -1.33
N VAL A 23 -21.08 -20.20 -0.37
CA VAL A 23 -21.93 -19.55 0.65
C VAL A 23 -21.61 -18.05 0.70
N VAL A 24 -21.99 -17.34 -0.35
CA VAL A 24 -21.90 -15.88 -0.38
C VAL A 24 -23.23 -15.31 0.13
N GLN A 25 -23.16 -14.47 1.17
CA GLN A 25 -24.33 -13.81 1.76
C GLN A 25 -24.79 -12.62 0.89
N HIS A 26 -25.39 -12.93 -0.27
CA HIS A 26 -25.91 -11.92 -1.21
C HIS A 26 -27.04 -11.07 -0.63
N SER A 27 -27.72 -11.55 0.42
CA SER A 27 -28.73 -10.80 1.17
C SER A 27 -28.19 -9.53 1.83
N LEU A 28 -26.88 -9.45 2.08
CA LEU A 28 -26.23 -8.26 2.62
C LEU A 28 -25.88 -7.22 1.55
N CYS A 29 -26.05 -7.56 0.26
CA CYS A 29 -25.75 -6.66 -0.84
C CYS A 29 -26.94 -5.76 -1.15
N PRO A 30 -26.71 -4.50 -1.55
CA PRO A 30 -27.79 -3.62 -1.99
C PRO A 30 -28.52 -4.25 -3.19
N PRO A 31 -29.85 -4.28 -3.20
CA PRO A 31 -30.64 -4.75 -4.35
C PRO A 31 -30.62 -3.72 -5.48
N GLY A 32 -31.03 -4.16 -6.68
CA GLY A 32 -31.26 -3.28 -7.84
C GLY A 32 -30.30 -3.49 -9.00
N GLU A 33 -30.63 -2.92 -10.14
CA GLU A 33 -29.89 -3.07 -11.40
C GLU A 33 -28.48 -2.43 -11.34
N GLU A 34 -28.33 -1.43 -10.48
CA GLU A 34 -27.06 -0.74 -10.20
C GLU A 34 -26.22 -1.46 -9.11
N SER A 35 -26.68 -2.61 -8.62
CA SER A 35 -25.90 -3.39 -7.66
C SER A 35 -24.60 -3.89 -8.29
N ARG A 36 -23.50 -3.74 -7.55
CA ARG A 36 -22.23 -4.39 -7.88
C ARG A 36 -22.24 -5.89 -7.61
N CYS A 37 -23.23 -6.38 -6.86
CA CYS A 37 -23.44 -7.80 -6.68
C CYS A 37 -24.13 -8.38 -7.93
N PHE A 38 -23.45 -9.32 -8.59
CA PHE A 38 -23.96 -9.90 -9.83
C PHE A 38 -25.28 -10.67 -9.64
N MET A 39 -25.52 -11.26 -8.45
CA MET A 39 -26.79 -11.94 -8.14
C MET A 39 -27.92 -10.93 -8.02
N GLN A 40 -27.77 -9.92 -7.16
CA GLN A 40 -28.78 -8.87 -6.95
C GLN A 40 -29.12 -8.14 -8.25
N ARG A 41 -28.10 -7.91 -9.08
CA ARG A 41 -28.27 -7.29 -10.39
C ARG A 41 -29.01 -8.19 -11.37
N ALA A 42 -28.66 -9.48 -11.43
CA ALA A 42 -29.34 -10.43 -12.31
C ALA A 42 -30.81 -10.58 -11.91
N GLU A 43 -31.09 -10.68 -10.61
CA GLU A 43 -32.45 -10.75 -10.06
C GLU A 43 -33.27 -9.50 -10.41
N ALA A 44 -32.71 -8.30 -10.20
CA ALA A 44 -33.38 -7.05 -10.57
C ALA A 44 -33.67 -6.94 -12.08
N LEU A 45 -32.78 -7.47 -12.92
CA LEU A 45 -32.95 -7.49 -14.38
C LEU A 45 -33.80 -8.67 -14.88
N GLY A 46 -34.31 -9.54 -13.99
CA GLY A 46 -35.06 -10.75 -14.36
C GLY A 46 -34.23 -11.79 -15.12
N LYS A 47 -32.90 -11.77 -14.97
CA LYS A 47 -31.97 -12.70 -15.63
C LYS A 47 -31.53 -13.80 -14.69
N LYS A 48 -31.20 -14.98 -15.24
CA LYS A 48 -30.58 -16.05 -14.47
C LYS A 48 -29.14 -15.64 -14.10
N PRO A 49 -28.77 -15.63 -12.80
CA PRO A 49 -27.41 -15.28 -12.40
C PRO A 49 -26.41 -16.35 -12.86
N GLU A 50 -25.17 -15.91 -13.11
CA GLU A 50 -24.06 -16.82 -13.37
C GLU A 50 -23.75 -17.68 -12.13
N PRO A 51 -23.28 -18.93 -12.30
CA PRO A 51 -22.88 -19.74 -11.15
C PRO A 51 -21.58 -19.19 -10.56
N HIS A 52 -21.43 -19.26 -9.23
CA HIS A 52 -20.22 -18.81 -8.54
C HIS A 52 -18.95 -19.54 -8.97
N SER A 53 -19.08 -20.75 -9.55
CA SER A 53 -17.96 -21.52 -10.09
C SER A 53 -17.20 -20.80 -11.20
N THR A 54 -17.80 -19.81 -11.89
CA THR A 54 -17.11 -19.00 -12.90
C THR A 54 -16.31 -17.84 -12.30
N LYS A 55 -16.44 -17.58 -10.99
CA LYS A 55 -15.75 -16.48 -10.33
C LYS A 55 -14.42 -16.95 -9.74
N GLU A 56 -13.33 -16.37 -10.23
CA GLU A 56 -12.02 -16.51 -9.58
C GLU A 56 -12.00 -15.69 -8.29
N LEU A 57 -11.96 -16.38 -7.15
CA LEU A 57 -11.97 -15.76 -5.85
C LEU A 57 -10.56 -15.71 -5.27
N TYR A 58 -10.08 -14.50 -5.02
CA TYR A 58 -8.69 -14.29 -4.64
C TYR A 58 -8.31 -14.96 -3.31
N LEU A 59 -9.24 -15.03 -2.36
CA LEU A 59 -8.98 -15.62 -1.04
C LEU A 59 -9.39 -17.10 -0.97
N SER A 60 -9.96 -17.70 -2.02
CA SER A 60 -10.43 -19.11 -1.96
C SER A 60 -9.32 -20.13 -1.84
N ASN A 61 -8.09 -19.75 -2.21
CA ASN A 61 -6.92 -20.63 -2.15
C ASN A 61 -6.12 -20.46 -0.85
N ILE A 62 -6.60 -19.63 0.08
CA ILE A 62 -5.95 -19.37 1.37
C ILE A 62 -6.41 -20.45 2.37
N PRO A 63 -5.50 -21.08 3.14
CA PRO A 63 -5.90 -22.09 4.12
C PRO A 63 -6.73 -21.46 5.26
N GLY A 64 -7.63 -22.24 5.85
CA GLY A 64 -8.67 -21.74 6.76
C GLY A 64 -8.16 -20.90 7.94
N LYS A 65 -7.00 -21.26 8.54
CA LYS A 65 -6.43 -20.51 9.66
C LYS A 65 -5.99 -19.09 9.24
N GLN A 66 -5.35 -18.97 8.08
CA GLN A 66 -4.95 -17.68 7.51
C GLN A 66 -6.18 -16.87 7.06
N LEU A 67 -7.20 -17.56 6.55
CA LEU A 67 -8.46 -16.92 6.16
C LEU A 67 -9.17 -16.27 7.35
N GLU A 68 -9.17 -16.91 8.52
CA GLU A 68 -9.72 -16.33 9.76
C GLU A 68 -8.91 -15.11 10.25
N LEU A 69 -7.59 -15.08 10.05
CA LEU A 69 -6.79 -13.87 10.32
C LEU A 69 -7.17 -12.73 9.37
N VAL A 70 -7.35 -13.02 8.08
CA VAL A 70 -7.83 -12.03 7.10
C VAL A 70 -9.21 -11.52 7.50
N LYS A 71 -10.13 -12.42 7.88
CA LYS A 71 -11.46 -12.06 8.38
C LYS A 71 -11.40 -11.15 9.60
N GLY A 72 -10.48 -11.42 10.53
CA GLY A 72 -10.18 -10.54 11.66
C GLY A 72 -9.83 -9.13 11.21
N ALA A 73 -8.92 -8.99 10.25
CA ALA A 73 -8.56 -7.69 9.68
C ALA A 73 -9.77 -6.96 9.04
N TYR A 74 -10.64 -7.67 8.32
CA TYR A 74 -11.87 -7.07 7.76
C TYR A 74 -12.84 -6.60 8.85
N LYS A 75 -12.96 -7.33 9.97
CA LYS A 75 -13.76 -6.89 11.12
C LYS A 75 -13.17 -5.64 11.77
N ASP A 76 -11.85 -5.59 11.94
CA ASP A 76 -11.17 -4.41 12.50
C ASP A 76 -11.35 -3.18 11.59
N LEU A 77 -11.29 -3.38 10.26
CA LEU A 77 -11.58 -2.35 9.27
C LEU A 77 -13.04 -1.89 9.27
N ALA A 78 -13.96 -2.73 9.73
CA ALA A 78 -15.37 -2.41 9.91
C ALA A 78 -15.66 -1.67 11.24
N ASN A 79 -14.66 -1.41 12.08
CA ASN A 79 -14.83 -0.69 13.33
C ASN A 79 -15.37 0.74 13.08
N PRO A 80 -16.53 1.12 13.64
CA PRO A 80 -17.14 2.43 13.42
C PRO A 80 -16.23 3.61 13.78
N ALA A 81 -15.44 3.49 14.85
CA ALA A 81 -14.52 4.54 15.28
C ALA A 81 -13.36 4.75 14.28
N LEU A 82 -12.95 3.69 13.58
CA LEU A 82 -11.97 3.77 12.49
C LEU A 82 -12.62 4.38 11.24
N LEU A 83 -13.80 3.90 10.84
CA LEU A 83 -14.53 4.40 9.68
C LEU A 83 -14.87 5.88 9.81
N GLN A 84 -15.27 6.35 11.00
CA GLN A 84 -15.53 7.76 11.27
C GLN A 84 -14.31 8.66 10.99
N LYS A 85 -13.10 8.18 11.26
CA LYS A 85 -11.86 8.90 10.93
C LYS A 85 -11.65 8.97 9.41
N CYS A 86 -11.99 7.92 8.68
CA CYS A 86 -11.91 7.89 7.22
C CYS A 86 -12.85 8.90 6.56
N PHE A 87 -14.07 9.09 7.09
CA PHE A 87 -15.02 10.09 6.58
C PHE A 87 -14.55 11.53 6.78
N SER A 88 -13.71 11.79 7.79
CA SER A 88 -13.17 13.13 8.05
C SER A 88 -12.11 13.59 7.04
N GLY A 89 -11.80 12.78 6.02
CA GLY A 89 -10.84 13.14 4.97
C GLY A 89 -9.40 13.30 5.48
N ARG A 90 -9.11 12.85 6.72
CA ARG A 90 -7.75 12.77 7.26
C ARG A 90 -7.03 11.60 6.59
N ILE A 91 -6.65 11.80 5.33
CA ILE A 91 -5.91 10.83 4.52
C ILE A 91 -4.53 10.61 5.14
N GLN A 92 -4.02 9.37 5.08
CA GLN A 92 -2.61 9.10 5.33
C GLN A 92 -1.75 10.08 4.53
N ASN A 93 -0.68 10.58 5.16
CA ASN A 93 0.31 11.44 4.51
C ASN A 93 0.62 10.89 3.10
N PRO A 94 0.36 11.64 2.01
CA PRO A 94 0.55 11.15 0.65
C PRO A 94 1.96 10.64 0.40
N ASN A 95 2.95 11.17 1.12
CA ASN A 95 4.35 10.77 1.07
C ASN A 95 4.61 9.37 1.66
N GLU A 96 3.73 8.89 2.55
CA GLU A 96 3.78 7.60 3.23
C GLU A 96 2.87 6.54 2.59
N SER A 97 1.97 6.96 1.69
CA SER A 97 1.10 6.03 0.97
C SER A 97 1.92 4.94 0.26
N LEU A 98 1.39 3.71 0.25
CA LEU A 98 2.00 2.58 -0.46
C LEU A 98 2.27 2.95 -1.91
N HIS A 99 1.31 3.61 -2.57
CA HIS A 99 1.44 4.10 -3.94
C HIS A 99 2.68 4.98 -4.12
N SER A 100 2.87 6.02 -3.30
CA SER A 100 4.06 6.86 -3.36
C SER A 100 5.35 6.11 -3.03
N LYS A 101 5.33 5.13 -2.11
CA LYS A 101 6.49 4.26 -1.82
C LYS A 101 6.86 3.38 -3.03
N VAL A 102 5.87 2.82 -3.76
CA VAL A 102 6.10 1.98 -4.95
C VAL A 102 6.72 2.81 -6.07
N TRP A 103 6.12 3.96 -6.39
CA TRP A 103 6.60 4.80 -7.51
C TRP A 103 7.92 5.50 -7.24
N ARG A 104 8.31 5.65 -5.97
CA ARG A 104 9.65 6.08 -5.59
C ARG A 104 10.72 5.04 -5.90
N LYS A 105 10.37 3.75 -5.95
CA LYS A 105 11.29 2.66 -6.30
C LYS A 105 11.22 2.26 -7.78
N VAL A 106 10.06 2.44 -8.42
CA VAL A 106 9.84 2.20 -9.85
C VAL A 106 9.29 3.48 -10.48
N SER A 107 10.05 4.08 -11.41
CA SER A 107 9.62 5.30 -12.09
C SER A 107 8.34 5.07 -12.87
N LYS A 108 7.38 5.99 -12.80
CA LYS A 108 6.18 5.97 -13.67
C LYS A 108 6.54 6.29 -15.11
N ASP A 109 7.48 7.23 -15.29
CA ASP A 109 7.80 7.81 -16.60
C ASP A 109 8.84 7.01 -17.39
N LYS A 110 9.36 5.93 -16.81
CA LYS A 110 10.38 5.09 -17.46
C LYS A 110 9.92 3.65 -17.46
N TYR A 111 10.03 3.01 -18.61
CA TYR A 111 9.72 1.59 -18.73
C TYR A 111 10.61 0.78 -17.77
N THR A 112 9.95 0.02 -16.90
CA THR A 112 10.58 -1.01 -16.08
C THR A 112 9.90 -2.33 -16.40
N GLY A 113 10.68 -3.35 -16.77
CA GLY A 113 10.13 -4.65 -17.12
C GLY A 113 9.24 -5.25 -16.02
N LEU A 114 8.22 -6.00 -16.42
CA LEU A 114 7.16 -6.52 -15.56
C LEU A 114 7.68 -7.24 -14.31
N HIS A 115 8.70 -8.09 -14.46
CA HIS A 115 9.26 -8.85 -13.34
C HIS A 115 9.83 -7.94 -12.26
N ARG A 116 10.53 -6.86 -12.66
CA ARG A 116 11.09 -5.87 -11.74
C ARG A 116 9.98 -5.10 -11.03
N THR A 117 8.97 -4.66 -11.77
CA THR A 117 7.82 -3.95 -11.20
C THR A 117 7.12 -4.81 -10.17
N ARG A 118 6.83 -6.08 -10.51
CA ARG A 118 6.18 -7.04 -9.61
C ARG A 118 6.99 -7.26 -8.32
N PHE A 119 8.29 -7.51 -8.45
CA PHE A 119 9.18 -7.71 -7.31
C PHE A 119 9.22 -6.47 -6.39
N VAL A 120 9.41 -5.27 -6.96
CA VAL A 120 9.47 -4.04 -6.17
C VAL A 120 8.13 -3.73 -5.51
N SER A 121 7.02 -3.95 -6.20
CA SER A 121 5.69 -3.78 -5.61
C SER A 121 5.48 -4.70 -4.41
N GLN A 122 5.77 -5.99 -4.55
CA GLN A 122 5.69 -6.96 -3.44
C GLN A 122 6.57 -6.53 -2.27
N MET A 123 7.84 -6.24 -2.51
CA MET A 123 8.78 -5.76 -1.48
C MET A 123 8.30 -4.49 -0.77
N THR A 124 7.66 -3.59 -1.50
CA THR A 124 7.18 -2.33 -0.93
C THR A 124 5.93 -2.52 -0.10
N VAL A 125 5.05 -3.46 -0.46
CA VAL A 125 3.91 -3.87 0.37
C VAL A 125 4.42 -4.40 1.72
N TRP A 126 5.43 -5.27 1.70
CA TRP A 126 6.05 -5.79 2.91
C TRP A 126 6.63 -4.67 3.80
N GLU A 127 7.46 -3.81 3.23
CA GLU A 127 8.04 -2.67 3.97
C GLU A 127 6.98 -1.69 4.49
N HIS A 128 5.87 -1.50 3.76
CA HIS A 128 4.81 -0.60 4.17
C HIS A 128 4.00 -1.16 5.35
N ASN A 129 3.81 -2.48 5.40
CA ASN A 129 2.98 -3.13 6.43
C ASN A 129 3.77 -3.48 7.70
N LEU A 130 5.08 -3.71 7.61
CA LEU A 130 5.90 -4.19 8.75
C LEU A 130 6.92 -3.16 9.25
N ASP A 131 6.99 -1.99 8.61
CA ASP A 131 7.96 -0.89 8.81
C ASP A 131 9.46 -1.27 8.75
N THR A 132 9.79 -2.57 8.77
CA THR A 132 11.13 -3.14 8.75
C THR A 132 11.13 -4.43 7.92
N LEU A 133 12.07 -4.56 6.99
CA LEU A 133 12.45 -5.89 6.48
C LEU A 133 13.24 -6.58 7.59
N SER A 134 12.55 -7.31 8.47
CA SER A 134 13.29 -8.17 9.40
C SER A 134 14.11 -9.18 8.57
N PRO A 135 15.37 -9.45 8.94
CA PRO A 135 16.20 -10.45 8.25
C PRO A 135 15.51 -11.82 8.14
N ILE A 136 14.60 -12.12 9.07
CA ILE A 136 13.82 -13.35 9.18
C ILE A 136 12.79 -13.47 8.04
N CYS A 137 12.18 -12.37 7.60
CA CYS A 137 11.24 -12.39 6.48
C CYS A 137 11.92 -12.65 5.13
N CYS A 138 13.19 -12.22 4.98
CA CYS A 138 13.95 -12.45 3.75
C CYS A 138 14.39 -13.92 3.58
N SER A 139 14.64 -14.63 4.68
CA SER A 139 14.99 -16.06 4.66
C SER A 139 13.76 -16.96 4.46
N ALA A 140 12.61 -16.60 5.03
CA ALA A 140 11.38 -17.39 4.90
C ALA A 140 10.79 -17.43 3.47
N LEU A 141 11.22 -16.54 2.59
CA LEU A 141 10.69 -16.38 1.23
C LEU A 141 11.74 -16.56 0.13
N ASP A 142 12.95 -17.05 0.44
CA ASP A 142 14.07 -17.19 -0.52
C ASP A 142 14.44 -15.89 -1.27
N LEU A 143 14.19 -14.73 -0.67
CA LEU A 143 14.48 -13.41 -1.26
C LEU A 143 15.92 -12.91 -1.01
N TRP A 144 16.76 -13.74 -0.38
CA TRP A 144 18.09 -13.37 0.14
C TRP A 144 19.03 -12.78 -0.93
N CYS A 145 18.96 -13.28 -2.16
CA CYS A 145 19.90 -12.91 -3.21
C CYS A 145 19.67 -11.46 -3.72
N LEU A 146 18.40 -11.03 -3.85
CA LEU A 146 18.06 -9.67 -4.30
C LEU A 146 18.11 -8.62 -3.19
N ALA A 147 17.79 -8.99 -1.93
CA ALA A 147 17.87 -8.09 -0.79
C ALA A 147 19.31 -7.57 -0.57
N SER A 148 20.31 -8.41 -0.81
CA SER A 148 21.73 -8.05 -0.71
C SER A 148 22.12 -7.00 -1.74
N SER A 149 21.71 -7.14 -3.00
CA SER A 149 21.97 -6.15 -4.05
C SER A 149 21.31 -4.80 -3.76
N LEU A 150 20.07 -4.83 -3.22
CA LEU A 150 19.35 -3.61 -2.84
C LEU A 150 19.95 -2.91 -1.61
N ARG A 151 20.44 -3.65 -0.61
CA ARG A 151 21.20 -3.09 0.52
C ARG A 151 22.46 -2.38 0.05
N HIS A 152 23.23 -2.98 -0.85
CA HIS A 152 24.42 -2.36 -1.43
C HIS A 152 24.08 -1.09 -2.22
N LYS A 153 23.01 -1.11 -3.02
CA LYS A 153 22.53 0.08 -3.73
C LYS A 153 22.05 1.18 -2.77
N ARG A 154 21.35 0.83 -1.68
CA ARG A 154 20.87 1.79 -0.68
C ARG A 154 22.02 2.42 0.11
N GLU A 155 23.03 1.63 0.50
CA GLU A 155 24.24 2.14 1.14
C GLU A 155 25.05 3.04 0.20
N LYS A 156 25.17 2.67 -1.09
CA LYS A 156 25.79 3.53 -2.10
C LYS A 156 25.07 4.88 -2.21
N ILE A 157 23.74 4.88 -2.33
CA ILE A 157 22.93 6.11 -2.39
C ILE A 157 23.06 6.92 -1.09
N ARG A 158 23.12 6.28 0.08
CA ARG A 158 23.32 6.95 1.37
C ARG A 158 24.69 7.65 1.44
N ARG A 159 25.76 6.99 0.98
CA ARG A 159 27.11 7.57 0.88
C ARG A 159 27.14 8.75 -0.08
N GLU A 160 26.53 8.62 -1.25
CA GLU A 160 26.42 9.69 -2.26
C GLU A 160 25.60 10.91 -1.78
N ARG A 161 24.60 10.70 -0.91
CA ARG A 161 23.86 11.81 -0.28
C ARG A 161 24.67 12.48 0.84
N GLY A 162 25.44 11.69 1.59
CA GLY A 162 26.35 12.19 2.63
C GLY A 162 27.46 13.06 2.05
N THR A 163 28.08 12.66 0.95
CA THR A 163 29.12 13.45 0.26
C THR A 163 28.56 14.75 -0.28
N LYS A 164 27.40 14.73 -0.96
CA LYS A 164 26.72 15.95 -1.44
C LYS A 164 26.35 16.93 -0.33
N HIS A 165 26.03 16.44 0.87
CA HIS A 165 25.75 17.30 2.02
C HIS A 165 27.02 17.94 2.59
N GLN A 166 28.14 17.20 2.62
CA GLN A 166 29.44 17.74 3.03
C GLN A 166 29.99 18.76 2.02
N ASP A 167 29.85 18.51 0.73
CA ASP A 167 30.32 19.43 -0.32
C ASP A 167 29.56 20.75 -0.31
N LYS A 168 28.24 20.72 -0.11
CA LYS A 168 27.41 21.93 0.08
C LYS A 168 27.79 22.73 1.33
N LYS A 169 28.20 22.06 2.41
CA LYS A 169 28.63 22.72 3.65
C LYS A 169 29.98 23.41 3.49
N LYS A 170 30.88 22.84 2.68
CA LYS A 170 32.19 23.45 2.35
C LYS A 170 32.06 24.66 1.41
N THR A 171 31.18 24.60 0.41
CA THR A 171 30.95 25.75 -0.51
C THR A 171 30.40 26.95 0.25
N LYS A 172 29.43 26.72 1.15
CA LYS A 172 28.83 27.79 1.95
C LYS A 172 29.82 28.44 2.95
N ALA A 173 30.71 27.64 3.54
CA ALA A 173 31.78 28.16 4.41
C ALA A 173 32.85 28.98 3.64
N GLY A 174 33.08 28.65 2.37
CA GLY A 174 33.96 29.41 1.49
C GLY A 174 33.38 30.78 1.09
N GLU A 175 32.08 30.83 0.82
CA GLU A 175 31.36 32.09 0.52
C GLU A 175 31.29 33.03 1.72
N ASP A 176 31.03 32.52 2.93
CA ASP A 176 30.99 33.33 4.16
C ASP A 176 32.36 33.93 4.54
N THR A 177 33.47 33.34 4.06
CA THR A 177 34.83 33.84 4.34
C THR A 177 35.21 35.01 3.42
N GLN A 178 34.52 35.20 2.29
CA GLN A 178 34.90 36.17 1.26
C GLN A 178 34.13 37.51 1.33
N GLN A 179 33.23 37.67 2.31
CA GLN A 179 32.29 38.81 2.40
C GLN A 179 32.48 39.74 3.61
N LYS A 180 33.69 39.82 4.19
CA LYS A 180 34.01 40.81 5.25
C LYS A 180 34.98 41.89 4.72
N PRO A 181 34.51 43.10 4.35
CA PRO A 181 35.42 44.18 3.98
C PRO A 181 36.24 44.64 5.20
N ARG A 182 37.57 44.68 5.01
CA ARG A 182 38.53 45.26 5.94
C ARG A 182 38.36 46.78 5.90
N ILE A 183 37.67 47.35 6.88
CA ILE A 183 37.65 48.79 7.09
C ILE A 183 39.06 49.17 7.58
N GLU A 184 39.83 49.81 6.70
CA GLU A 184 41.14 50.39 7.03
C GLU A 184 40.93 51.61 7.93
N GLY A 185 41.51 51.58 9.13
CA GLY A 185 41.72 52.77 9.93
C GLY A 185 42.91 53.55 9.39
N ARG A 186 42.70 54.82 9.06
CA ARG A 186 43.75 55.85 9.05
C ARG A 186 43.30 56.98 9.98
N GLY A 187 44.19 57.33 10.90
CA GLY A 187 44.09 58.55 11.70
C GLY A 187 44.46 59.79 10.92
#